data_AF-A0A133V009-F1
#
_entry.id   AF-A0A133V009-F1
#
_cell.length_a   1.000
_cell.length_b   1.000
_cell.length_c   1.000
_cell.angle_alpha   90.00
_cell.angle_beta   90.00
_cell.angle_gamma   90.00
#
_symmetry.space_group_name_H-M   'P 1'
#
loop_
_entity.id
_entity.type
_entity.pdbx_description
1 polymer ?
#
loop_
_entity_poly.entity_id
_entity_poly.type
_entity_poly.pdbx_seq_one_letter_code
_entity_poly.pdbx_strand_id
1 'polypeptide(L)'
;MSLEESLAEFLEEGDDWERKKTSVDGVFILKLPEYKSNPPRLAIELNPTDSSGNPTKKRGLMTFDMRELETFRELIGEEGLDGLMETIMEVNPEKGKKKRPEEEEEDVIEI
;
A
#
# COMPACT_ATOMS: atom_id res chain seq x y z
N MET A 1 4.09 -9.84 -21.93
CA MET A 1 3.07 -8.79 -21.73
C MET A 1 3.79 -7.51 -21.38
N SER A 2 3.23 -6.38 -21.82
CA SER A 2 3.58 -5.05 -21.30
C SER A 2 2.94 -4.82 -19.93
N LEU A 3 3.44 -3.84 -19.19
CA LEU A 3 2.86 -3.45 -17.89
C LEU A 3 1.37 -3.09 -18.02
N GLU A 4 1.00 -2.33 -19.06
CA GLU A 4 -0.40 -1.93 -19.29
C GLU A 4 -1.32 -3.14 -19.50
N GLU A 5 -0.86 -4.14 -20.26
CA GLU A 5 -1.62 -5.38 -20.47
C GLU A 5 -1.81 -6.15 -19.15
N SER A 6 -0.75 -6.30 -18.35
CA SER A 6 -0.84 -6.98 -17.05
C SER A 6 -1.75 -6.26 -16.05
N LEU A 7 -1.77 -4.92 -16.08
CA LEU A 7 -2.68 -4.13 -15.25
C LEU A 7 -4.13 -4.21 -15.74
N ALA A 8 -4.35 -4.20 -17.05
CA ALA A 8 -5.69 -4.37 -17.62
C ALA A 8 -6.26 -5.75 -17.28
N GLU A 9 -5.47 -6.81 -17.47
CA GLU A 9 -5.83 -8.18 -17.08
C GLU A 9 -6.12 -8.27 -15.58
N PHE A 10 -5.28 -7.67 -14.72
CA PHE A 10 -5.55 -7.66 -13.29
C PHE A 10 -6.84 -6.92 -12.94
N LEU A 11 -7.12 -5.79 -13.57
CA LEU A 11 -8.37 -5.03 -13.36
C LEU A 11 -9.60 -5.85 -13.77
N GLU A 12 -9.51 -6.61 -14.86
CA GLU A 12 -10.60 -7.44 -15.36
C GLU A 12 -10.81 -8.69 -14.50
N GLU A 13 -9.75 -9.46 -14.26
CA GLU A 13 -9.84 -10.81 -13.72
C GLU A 13 -9.63 -10.91 -12.20
N GLY A 14 -8.97 -9.92 -11.58
CA GLY A 14 -8.64 -10.01 -10.15
C GLY A 14 -9.87 -10.02 -9.23
N ASP A 15 -9.72 -10.49 -8.00
CA ASP A 15 -10.76 -10.43 -6.99
C ASP A 15 -10.91 -9.01 -6.41
N ASP A 16 -12.10 -8.71 -5.89
CA ASP A 16 -12.33 -7.46 -5.17
C ASP A 16 -11.44 -7.40 -3.92
N TRP A 17 -10.69 -6.30 -3.79
CA TRP A 17 -9.65 -6.11 -2.76
C TRP A 17 -8.43 -7.01 -2.91
N GLU A 18 -8.26 -7.70 -4.05
CA GLU A 18 -7.02 -8.40 -4.35
C GLU A 18 -5.86 -7.42 -4.39
N ARG A 19 -4.73 -7.85 -3.84
CA ARG A 19 -3.47 -7.12 -3.80
C ARG A 19 -2.42 -7.90 -4.56
N LYS A 20 -1.68 -7.24 -5.44
CA LYS A 20 -0.49 -7.81 -6.10
C LYS A 20 0.77 -7.08 -5.68
N LYS A 21 1.82 -7.86 -5.40
CA LYS A 21 3.18 -7.36 -5.12
C LYS A 21 3.77 -6.77 -6.39
N THR A 22 4.64 -5.77 -6.23
CA THR A 22 5.45 -5.25 -7.33
C THR A 22 6.93 -5.62 -7.16
N SER A 23 7.76 -5.32 -8.15
CA SER A 23 9.23 -5.42 -8.06
C SER A 23 9.84 -4.51 -6.97
N VAL A 24 9.08 -3.52 -6.47
CA VAL A 24 9.50 -2.60 -5.42
C VAL A 24 8.85 -2.99 -4.10
N ASP A 25 9.68 -3.34 -3.11
CA ASP A 25 9.22 -3.67 -1.77
C ASP A 25 8.38 -2.54 -1.16
N GLY A 26 7.21 -2.93 -0.65
CA GLY A 26 6.26 -2.02 -0.03
C GLY A 26 5.40 -1.21 -1.00
N VAL A 27 5.52 -1.47 -2.30
CA VAL A 27 4.60 -0.97 -3.32
C VAL A 27 3.73 -2.11 -3.82
N PHE A 28 2.43 -1.93 -3.72
CA PHE A 28 1.43 -2.91 -4.12
C PHE A 28 0.40 -2.29 -5.06
N ILE A 29 -0.19 -3.13 -5.89
CA ILE A 29 -1.35 -2.76 -6.73
C ILE A 29 -2.59 -3.41 -6.13
N LEU A 30 -3.62 -2.63 -5.89
CA LEU A 30 -4.86 -3.08 -5.30
C LEU A 30 -6.00 -2.95 -6.31
N LYS A 31 -6.78 -4.02 -6.53
CA LYS A 31 -8.04 -3.95 -7.26
C LYS A 31 -9.17 -3.56 -6.31
N LEU A 32 -9.83 -2.45 -6.59
CA LEU A 32 -11.00 -2.02 -5.84
C LEU A 32 -12.28 -2.44 -6.57
N PRO A 33 -13.31 -2.86 -5.81
CA PRO A 33 -14.62 -3.15 -6.37
C PRO A 33 -15.26 -1.89 -6.98
N GLU A 34 -16.29 -2.11 -7.79
CA GLU A 34 -17.25 -1.05 -8.10
C GLU A 34 -17.85 -0.50 -6.80
N TYR A 35 -17.85 0.84 -6.65
CA TYR A 35 -18.43 1.47 -5.47
C TYR A 35 -19.15 2.77 -5.82
N LYS A 36 -20.46 2.79 -5.54
CA LYS A 36 -21.38 3.88 -5.88
C LYS A 36 -21.35 4.18 -7.37
N SER A 37 -20.74 5.30 -7.75
CA SER A 37 -20.65 5.76 -9.14
C SER A 37 -19.26 5.53 -9.73
N ASN A 38 -18.34 4.89 -9.00
CA ASN A 38 -17.01 4.59 -9.49
C ASN A 38 -16.97 3.15 -10.01
N PRO A 39 -16.49 2.93 -11.24
CA PRO A 39 -16.23 1.59 -11.75
C PRO A 39 -15.10 0.91 -10.95
N PRO A 40 -14.92 -0.41 -11.10
CA PRO A 40 -13.74 -1.10 -10.62
C PRO A 40 -12.48 -0.37 -11.11
N ARG A 41 -11.48 -0.27 -10.24
CA ARG A 41 -10.26 0.49 -10.53
C ARG A 41 -9.08 -0.06 -9.77
N LEU A 42 -7.88 0.21 -10.28
CA LEU A 42 -6.65 -0.07 -9.57
C LEU A 42 -6.23 1.13 -8.71
N ALA A 43 -5.49 0.85 -7.64
CA ALA A 43 -4.80 1.85 -6.85
C ALA A 43 -3.40 1.37 -6.50
N ILE A 44 -2.51 2.33 -6.20
CA ILE A 44 -1.22 2.04 -5.60
C ILE A 44 -1.40 2.08 -4.08
N GLU A 45 -0.90 1.06 -3.38
CA GLU A 45 -0.75 1.09 -1.93
C GLU A 45 0.73 1.11 -1.55
N LEU A 46 1.11 2.09 -0.74
CA LEU A 46 2.41 2.16 -0.08
C LEU A 46 2.30 1.62 1.34
N ASN A 47 3.02 0.54 1.63
CA ASN A 47 2.98 -0.13 2.93
C ASN A 47 4.35 -0.73 3.22
N PRO A 48 5.09 -0.27 4.23
CA PRO A 48 6.40 -0.82 4.55
C PRO A 48 6.33 -2.34 4.71
N THR A 49 7.32 -3.06 4.22
CA THR A 49 7.42 -4.51 4.33
C THR A 49 8.32 -4.92 5.49
N ASP A 50 8.11 -6.14 5.99
CA ASP A 50 9.07 -6.81 6.85
C ASP A 50 10.17 -7.50 6.03
N SER A 51 11.06 -8.24 6.71
CA SER A 51 12.16 -8.97 6.07
C SER A 51 11.72 -10.05 5.08
N SER A 52 10.44 -10.44 5.10
CA SER A 52 9.87 -11.45 4.21
C SER A 52 9.06 -10.82 3.06
N GLY A 53 9.10 -9.48 2.91
CA GLY A 53 8.35 -8.77 1.89
C GLY A 53 6.86 -8.63 2.20
N ASN A 54 6.43 -8.94 3.43
CA ASN A 54 5.03 -8.89 3.83
C ASN A 54 4.68 -7.50 4.40
N PRO A 55 3.48 -6.97 4.09
CA PRO A 55 3.08 -5.64 4.52
C PRO A 55 2.95 -5.53 6.05
N THR A 56 3.58 -4.52 6.64
CA THR A 56 3.58 -4.31 8.11
C THR A 56 2.22 -3.85 8.63
N LYS A 57 1.38 -3.24 7.78
CA LYS A 57 0.03 -2.77 8.11
C LYS A 57 -1.03 -3.52 7.32
N LYS A 58 -2.22 -3.69 7.92
CA LYS A 58 -3.40 -4.22 7.23
C LYS A 58 -3.85 -3.31 6.07
N ARG A 59 -3.63 -2.00 6.21
CA ARG A 59 -3.90 -0.98 5.18
C ARG A 59 -2.77 0.03 5.22
N GLY A 60 -2.11 0.21 4.08
CA GLY A 60 -1.12 1.24 3.81
C GLY A 60 -1.78 2.51 3.31
N LEU A 61 -0.95 3.39 2.78
CA LEU A 61 -1.35 4.63 2.13
C LEU A 61 -1.78 4.31 0.70
N MET A 62 -3.08 4.41 0.43
CA MET A 62 -3.61 4.22 -0.93
C MET A 62 -3.59 5.55 -1.68
N THR A 63 -3.20 5.49 -2.95
CA THR A 63 -3.21 6.63 -3.88
C THR A 63 -3.84 6.22 -5.20
N PHE A 64 -4.71 7.08 -5.74
CA PHE A 64 -5.51 6.79 -6.94
C PHE A 64 -5.06 7.59 -8.16
N ASP A 65 -4.33 8.68 -7.96
CA ASP A 65 -3.81 9.51 -9.03
C ASP A 65 -2.48 10.19 -8.66
N MET A 66 -1.82 10.77 -9.67
CA MET A 66 -0.53 11.41 -9.52
C MET A 66 -0.57 12.62 -8.57
N ARG A 67 -1.67 13.39 -8.56
CA ARG A 67 -1.77 14.60 -7.74
C ARG A 67 -1.83 14.25 -6.26
N GLU A 68 -2.58 13.21 -5.93
CA GLU A 68 -2.65 12.66 -4.57
C GLU A 68 -1.28 12.14 -4.13
N LEU A 69 -0.57 11.40 -4.99
CA LEU A 69 0.77 10.90 -4.68
C LEU A 69 1.79 12.05 -4.47
N GLU A 70 1.75 13.10 -5.29
CA GLU A 70 2.57 14.29 -5.12
C GLU A 70 2.27 15.00 -3.79
N THR A 71 0.98 15.19 -3.48
CA THR A 71 0.55 15.81 -2.21
C THR A 71 1.05 15.02 -1.00
N PHE A 72 0.99 13.69 -1.04
CA PHE A 72 1.54 12.87 0.04
C PHE A 72 3.06 12.98 0.14
N ARG A 73 3.79 13.05 -0.98
CA ARG A 73 5.24 13.25 -0.96
C ARG A 73 5.62 14.58 -0.30
N GLU A 74 4.88 15.65 -0.59
CA GLU A 74 5.05 16.94 0.06
C GLU A 74 4.78 16.85 1.56
N LEU A 75 3.61 16.31 1.96
CA LEU A 75 3.24 16.16 3.38
C LEU A 75 4.23 15.30 4.17
N ILE A 76 4.76 14.22 3.58
CA ILE A 76 5.75 13.35 4.23
C ILE A 76 7.09 14.08 4.42
N GLY A 77 7.43 15.03 3.54
CA GLY A 77 8.65 15.84 3.64
C GLY A 77 8.53 17.06 4.54
N GLU A 78 7.37 17.32 5.15
CA GLU A 78 7.16 18.47 6.04
C GLU A 78 7.97 18.35 7.33
N GLU A 79 8.83 19.33 7.60
CA GLU A 79 9.75 19.32 8.75
C GLU A 79 9.03 19.16 10.11
N GLY A 80 7.79 19.69 10.22
CA GLY A 80 7.00 19.59 11.44
C GLY A 80 6.42 18.20 11.71
N LEU A 81 6.35 17.33 10.70
CA LEU A 81 5.74 16.01 10.83
C LEU A 81 6.59 15.07 11.69
N ASP A 82 7.91 15.12 11.54
CA ASP A 82 8.84 14.29 12.31
C ASP A 82 8.78 14.64 13.80
N GLY A 83 8.85 15.93 14.14
CA GLY A 83 8.76 16.38 15.54
C GLY A 83 7.40 16.05 16.19
N LEU A 84 6.32 16.09 15.41
CA LEU A 84 5.01 15.63 15.88
C LEU A 84 5.01 14.12 16.17
N MET A 85 5.61 13.31 15.29
CA MET A 85 5.70 11.86 15.48
C MET A 85 6.53 11.52 16.73
N GLU A 86 7.67 12.17 16.93
CA GLU A 86 8.51 12.01 18.13
C GLU A 86 7.73 12.32 19.41
N THR A 87 7.03 13.46 19.43
CA THR A 87 6.20 13.86 20.58
C THR A 87 5.11 12.81 20.86
N ILE A 88 4.47 12.28 19.81
CA ILE A 88 3.46 11.21 19.95
C ILE A 88 4.09 9.94 20.54
N MET A 89 5.31 9.58 20.15
CA MET A 89 6.02 8.42 20.68
C MET A 89 6.32 8.56 22.18
N GLU A 90 6.71 9.75 22.63
CA GLU A 90 7.00 10.03 24.04
C GLU A 90 5.73 10.01 24.93
N VAL A 91 4.61 10.49 24.40
CA VAL A 91 3.33 10.55 25.14
C VAL A 91 2.63 9.20 25.19
N ASN A 92 2.87 8.32 24.20
CA ASN A 92 2.19 7.03 24.13
C ASN A 92 2.74 6.02 25.17
N PRO A 93 1.86 5.25 25.84
CA PRO A 93 2.30 4.18 26.72
C PRO A 93 2.94 3.03 25.92
N GLU A 94 3.97 2.38 26.48
CA GLU A 94 4.68 1.27 25.83
C GLU A 94 3.74 0.09 25.52
N LYS A 95 3.70 -0.37 24.26
CA LYS A 95 2.86 -1.51 23.84
C LYS A 95 3.55 -2.84 24.13
N GLY A 96 2.89 -3.69 24.93
CA GLY A 96 3.26 -5.09 25.14
C GLY A 96 3.24 -5.91 23.84
N LYS A 97 4.29 -6.70 23.62
CA LYS A 97 4.56 -7.47 22.37
C LYS A 97 3.52 -8.59 22.14
N LYS A 98 2.80 -8.56 21.01
CA LYS A 98 2.10 -9.75 20.46
C LYS A 98 2.59 -10.01 19.03
N LYS A 99 3.08 -11.24 18.79
CA LYS A 99 3.55 -11.73 17.48
C LYS A 99 2.38 -11.96 16.52
N ARG A 100 2.55 -11.63 15.23
CA ARG A 100 1.64 -12.01 14.13
C ARG A 100 2.14 -13.30 13.45
N PRO A 101 1.26 -14.14 12.89
CA PRO A 101 1.63 -15.32 12.08
C PRO A 101 1.99 -14.91 10.63
N GLU A 102 2.84 -15.71 9.99
CA GLU A 102 3.30 -15.57 8.58
C GLU A 102 2.26 -16.14 7.59
N GLU A 103 2.15 -15.52 6.40
CA GLU A 103 1.31 -15.98 5.27
C GLU A 103 2.12 -16.06 3.96
N GLU A 104 1.56 -16.81 3.01
CA GLU A 104 2.12 -17.58 1.89
C GLU A 104 2.59 -16.76 0.67
N GLU A 105 3.36 -17.39 -0.23
CA GLU A 105 3.95 -16.76 -1.43
C GLU A 105 2.90 -16.45 -2.52
N GLU A 106 2.92 -15.23 -3.08
CA GLU A 106 2.03 -14.76 -4.16
C GLU A 106 2.82 -14.10 -5.31
N ASP A 107 2.25 -14.17 -6.52
CA ASP A 107 2.82 -13.71 -7.79
C ASP A 107 3.17 -12.21 -7.82
N VAL A 108 4.33 -11.87 -8.38
CA VAL A 108 4.93 -10.52 -8.41
C VAL A 108 4.76 -9.87 -9.78
N ILE A 109 4.30 -8.61 -9.83
CA ILE A 109 4.25 -7.77 -11.03
C ILE A 109 5.55 -6.96 -11.15
N GLU A 110 6.22 -7.01 -12.30
CA GLU A 110 7.39 -6.16 -12.55
C GLU A 110 6.97 -4.72 -12.91
N ILE A 111 7.50 -3.74 -12.17
CA ILE A 111 7.40 -2.30 -12.47
C ILE A 111 8.78 -1.64 -12.52
#